data_AF-A0A2E4HD47-F1
#
_entry.id   AF-A0A2E4HD47-F1
#
_cell.length_a   1.000
_cell.length_b   1.000
_cell.length_c   1.000
_cell.angle_alpha   90.00
_cell.angle_beta   90.00
_cell.angle_gamma   90.00
#
_symmetry.space_group_name_H-M   'P 1'
#
loop_
_entity.id
_entity.type
_entity.pdbx_description
1 polymer ?
#
loop_
_entity_poly.entity_id
_entity_poly.type
_entity_poly.pdbx_seq_one_letter_code
_entity_poly.pdbx_strand_id
1 'polypeptide(L)'
;MDTDQGFYFSRSFLEAFEKANTAIAYTYIIFKTNNRVKGFAVIQSMSVNLEAATATLPIPQRLFRSIQCYLSRARREITLCGNVFLSGNFGVHIVDAHFAPEVYRALGHLLPNLKTQKKAKVFFLKDFDLQKQPYVSVLERQKFHPFEVAPNMVLEIRWSDFLAYKKDLKSKYRIKINKADS
;
A
#
# COMPACT_ATOMS: atom_id res chain seq x y z
N MET A 1 -8.53 14.57 13.25
CA MET A 1 -7.81 13.31 12.93
C MET A 1 -8.48 12.77 11.69
N ASP A 2 -7.76 12.65 10.57
CA ASP A 2 -8.28 11.97 9.38
C ASP A 2 -8.60 10.52 9.76
N THR A 3 -9.88 10.19 9.80
CA THR A 3 -10.44 8.99 10.41
C THR A 3 -10.08 7.70 9.66
N ASP A 4 -9.62 7.79 8.42
CA ASP A 4 -9.35 6.63 7.56
C ASP A 4 -8.06 5.88 7.92
N GLN A 5 -7.03 6.57 8.43
CA GLN A 5 -5.80 5.86 8.83
C GLN A 5 -6.02 5.04 10.11
N GLY A 6 -6.87 5.51 11.04
CA GLY A 6 -7.04 4.88 12.34
C GLY A 6 -7.57 3.45 12.28
N PHE A 7 -8.51 3.17 11.37
CA PHE A 7 -9.15 1.86 11.30
C PHE A 7 -8.20 0.76 10.81
N TYR A 8 -7.49 0.99 9.70
CA TYR A 8 -6.60 -0.01 9.11
C TYR A 8 -5.33 -0.27 9.92
N PHE A 9 -4.97 0.64 10.84
CA PHE A 9 -3.92 0.44 11.84
C PHE A 9 -4.47 -0.01 13.21
N SER A 10 -5.78 -0.22 13.33
CA SER A 10 -6.37 -0.71 14.58
C SER A 10 -5.92 -2.14 14.86
N ARG A 11 -5.74 -2.45 16.14
CA ARG A 11 -5.34 -3.78 16.58
C ARG A 11 -6.34 -4.85 16.13
N SER A 12 -7.64 -4.58 16.23
CA SER A 12 -8.68 -5.52 15.82
C SER A 12 -8.63 -5.83 14.33
N PHE A 13 -8.41 -4.81 13.49
CA PHE A 13 -8.25 -5.00 12.05
C PHE A 13 -7.00 -5.83 11.74
N LEU A 14 -5.84 -5.45 12.31
CA LEU A 14 -4.58 -6.16 12.07
C LEU A 14 -4.66 -7.62 12.53
N GLU A 15 -5.21 -7.90 13.71
CA GLU A 15 -5.40 -9.26 14.21
C GLU A 15 -6.33 -10.10 13.33
N ALA A 16 -7.44 -9.52 12.87
CA ALA A 16 -8.35 -10.20 11.96
C ALA A 16 -7.68 -10.49 10.60
N PHE A 17 -6.91 -9.52 10.10
CA PHE A 17 -6.21 -9.63 8.83
C PHE A 17 -5.11 -10.70 8.87
N GLU A 18 -4.33 -10.76 9.95
CA GLU A 18 -3.32 -11.80 10.18
C GLU A 18 -3.94 -13.19 10.23
N LYS A 19 -5.04 -13.35 11.00
CA LYS A 19 -5.76 -14.64 11.12
C LYS A 19 -6.30 -15.12 9.78
N ALA A 20 -6.80 -14.22 8.96
CA ALA A 20 -7.35 -14.55 7.64
C ALA A 20 -6.26 -14.91 6.61
N ASN A 21 -5.02 -14.43 6.79
CA ASN A 21 -3.98 -14.51 5.78
C ASN A 21 -2.66 -15.10 6.34
N THR A 22 -2.72 -16.36 6.77
CA THR A 22 -1.59 -17.07 7.42
C THR A 22 -0.38 -17.33 6.53
N ALA A 23 -0.53 -17.21 5.20
CA ALA A 23 0.56 -17.32 4.24
C ALA A 23 1.47 -16.07 4.18
N ILE A 24 1.05 -14.98 4.83
CA ILE A 24 1.80 -13.73 4.93
C ILE A 24 2.48 -13.69 6.30
N ALA A 25 3.77 -13.39 6.33
CA ALA A 25 4.49 -13.06 7.54
C ALA A 25 4.41 -11.56 7.79
N TYR A 26 4.09 -11.18 9.03
CA TYR A 26 3.91 -9.78 9.43
C TYR A 26 5.06 -9.34 10.32
N THR A 27 5.54 -8.12 10.11
CA THR A 27 6.53 -7.48 10.96
C THR A 27 6.15 -6.03 11.19
N TYR A 28 6.14 -5.62 12.44
CA TYR A 28 5.77 -4.28 12.86
C TYR A 28 7.00 -3.50 13.30
N ILE A 29 7.22 -2.34 12.70
CA ILE A 29 8.34 -1.45 13.03
C ILE A 29 7.78 -0.23 13.75
N ILE A 30 8.31 0.08 14.93
CA ILE A 30 7.96 1.27 15.70
C ILE A 30 9.15 2.23 15.68
N PHE A 31 8.92 3.45 15.19
CA PHE A 31 9.93 4.51 15.18
C PHE A 31 9.81 5.32 16.46
N LYS A 32 10.92 5.46 17.20
CA LYS A 32 10.97 6.20 18.46
C LYS A 32 12.13 7.19 18.47
N THR A 33 11.86 8.37 19.03
CA THR A 33 12.88 9.38 19.34
C THR A 33 12.64 9.86 20.77
N ASN A 34 13.67 9.85 21.62
CA ASN A 34 13.56 10.21 23.05
C ASN A 34 12.41 9.47 23.76
N ASN A 35 12.31 8.16 23.51
CA ASN A 35 11.27 7.27 24.03
C ASN A 35 9.82 7.61 23.63
N ARG A 36 9.60 8.56 22.70
CA ARG A 36 8.29 8.88 22.13
C ARG A 36 8.12 8.26 20.76
N VAL A 37 6.96 7.66 20.51
CA VAL A 37 6.62 7.08 19.20
C VAL A 37 6.44 8.20 18.18
N LYS A 38 7.12 8.08 17.04
CA LYS A 38 7.08 9.01 15.90
C LYS A 38 6.35 8.44 14.69
N GLY A 39 6.29 7.12 14.61
CA GLY A 39 5.55 6.43 13.58
C GLY A 39 5.58 4.92 13.76
N PHE A 40 4.88 4.27 12.86
CA PHE A 40 4.68 2.83 12.82
C PHE A 40 4.61 2.39 11.37
N ALA A 41 5.23 1.25 11.04
CA ALA A 41 5.14 0.66 9.72
C ALA A 41 4.74 -0.82 9.80
N VAL A 42 3.89 -1.23 8.86
CA VAL A 42 3.46 -2.62 8.67
C VAL A 42 4.25 -3.21 7.51
N ILE A 43 4.99 -4.26 7.79
CA ILE A 43 5.74 -5.01 6.78
C ILE A 43 5.07 -6.37 6.57
N GLN A 44 4.79 -6.70 5.32
CA GLN A 44 4.23 -7.98 4.89
C GLN A 44 5.21 -8.71 4.00
N SER A 45 5.59 -9.93 4.36
CA SER A 45 6.46 -10.78 3.56
C SER A 45 5.70 -12.01 3.12
N MET A 46 5.74 -12.32 1.83
CA MET A 46 5.02 -13.47 1.27
C MET A 46 5.78 -14.09 0.11
N SER A 47 5.58 -15.40 -0.08
CA SER A 47 6.09 -16.09 -1.26
C SER A 47 5.10 -15.91 -2.39
N VAL A 48 5.54 -15.35 -3.51
CA VAL A 48 4.64 -15.13 -4.66
C VAL A 48 4.92 -16.18 -5.71
N ASN A 49 3.87 -16.93 -6.07
CA ASN A 49 3.86 -17.70 -7.31
C ASN A 49 3.31 -16.77 -8.42
N LEU A 50 4.22 -16.17 -9.19
CA LEU A 50 3.86 -15.10 -10.15
C LEU A 50 3.09 -15.58 -11.38
N GLU A 51 2.85 -16.88 -11.53
CA GLU A 51 2.04 -17.42 -12.63
C GLU A 51 0.59 -16.93 -12.56
N ALA A 52 0.04 -16.73 -11.36
CA ALA A 52 -1.35 -16.27 -11.15
C ALA A 52 -1.51 -14.73 -11.07
N ALA A 53 -0.42 -13.97 -10.93
CA ALA A 53 -0.47 -12.50 -10.73
C ALA A 53 -0.59 -11.69 -12.04
N THR A 54 -0.74 -12.37 -13.17
CA THR A 54 -0.70 -11.79 -14.53
C THR A 54 -1.91 -10.95 -14.91
N ALA A 55 -2.99 -10.94 -14.12
CA ALA A 55 -4.26 -10.34 -14.54
C ALA A 55 -4.59 -8.95 -13.95
N THR A 56 -3.98 -8.51 -12.85
CA THR A 56 -4.59 -7.43 -12.03
C THR A 56 -3.66 -6.35 -11.49
N LEU A 57 -2.34 -6.48 -11.60
CA LEU A 57 -1.43 -5.45 -11.06
C LEU A 57 -1.22 -4.32 -12.08
N PRO A 58 -1.52 -3.06 -11.76
CA PRO A 58 -1.37 -1.92 -12.65
C PRO A 58 0.08 -1.44 -12.70
N ILE A 59 1.01 -2.35 -13.00
CA ILE A 59 2.43 -2.09 -13.12
C ILE A 59 2.76 -1.99 -14.62
N PRO A 60 3.60 -1.03 -15.06
CA PRO A 60 4.03 -0.96 -16.46
C PRO A 60 4.53 -2.33 -16.95
N GLN A 61 3.98 -2.82 -18.06
CA GLN A 61 4.19 -4.21 -18.53
C GLN A 61 5.67 -4.60 -18.65
N ARG A 62 6.55 -3.65 -19.00
CA ARG A 62 8.00 -3.87 -19.07
C ARG A 62 8.62 -4.13 -17.71
N LEU A 63 8.26 -3.33 -16.71
CA LEU A 63 8.73 -3.50 -15.33
C LEU A 63 8.15 -4.79 -14.73
N PHE A 64 6.87 -5.05 -14.96
CA PHE A 64 6.21 -6.27 -14.55
C PHE A 64 6.89 -7.52 -15.13
N ARG A 65 7.21 -7.53 -16.42
CA ARG A 65 7.89 -8.66 -17.07
C ARG A 65 9.30 -8.89 -16.50
N SER A 66 10.04 -7.82 -16.23
CA SER A 66 11.36 -7.92 -15.58
C SER A 66 11.26 -8.48 -14.16
N ILE A 67 10.31 -7.98 -13.37
CA ILE A 67 10.01 -8.50 -12.03
C ILE A 67 9.55 -9.95 -12.10
N GLN A 68 8.71 -10.30 -13.07
CA GLN A 68 8.20 -11.64 -13.30
C GLN A 68 9.31 -12.62 -13.64
N CYS A 69 10.17 -12.29 -14.61
CA CYS A 69 11.33 -13.12 -14.94
C CYS A 69 12.32 -13.26 -13.78
N TYR A 70 12.46 -12.21 -12.95
CA TYR A 70 13.28 -12.27 -11.74
C TYR A 70 12.63 -13.20 -10.71
N LEU A 71 11.36 -13.00 -10.37
CA LEU A 71 10.67 -13.75 -9.32
C LEU A 71 10.33 -15.19 -9.72
N SER A 72 10.11 -15.51 -11.00
CA SER A 72 9.81 -16.88 -11.45
C SER A 72 11.02 -17.82 -11.43
N ARG A 73 12.24 -17.26 -11.49
CA ARG A 73 13.49 -18.05 -11.55
C ARG A 73 13.94 -18.63 -10.21
N ALA A 74 13.28 -18.30 -9.09
CA ALA A 74 13.47 -19.00 -7.81
C ALA A 74 12.23 -18.83 -6.93
N ARG A 75 12.04 -19.62 -5.87
CA ARG A 75 11.03 -19.35 -4.83
C ARG A 75 11.41 -18.08 -4.05
N ARG A 76 11.25 -16.90 -4.65
CA ARG A 76 11.63 -15.60 -4.08
C ARG A 76 10.50 -15.05 -3.22
N GLU A 77 10.88 -14.26 -2.22
CA GLU A 77 9.96 -13.62 -1.27
C GLU A 77 9.80 -12.15 -1.66
N ILE A 78 8.56 -11.69 -1.68
CA ILE A 78 8.27 -10.26 -1.78
C ILE A 78 8.06 -9.75 -0.36
N THR A 79 8.75 -8.66 -0.03
CA THR A 79 8.54 -7.92 1.22
C THR A 79 7.98 -6.55 0.86
N LEU A 80 6.85 -6.21 1.48
CA LEU A 80 6.06 -5.03 1.20
C LEU A 80 5.93 -4.20 2.47
N CYS A 81 6.32 -2.93 2.42
CA CYS A 81 5.94 -1.94 3.43
C CYS A 81 4.55 -1.43 3.07
N GLY A 82 3.52 -2.02 3.67
CA GLY A 82 2.11 -1.81 3.36
C GLY A 82 1.30 -3.09 3.26
N ASN A 83 0.01 -2.91 3.00
CA ASN A 83 -0.95 -4.02 2.89
C ASN A 83 -1.14 -4.46 1.43
N VAL A 84 -0.85 -5.70 1.06
CA VAL A 84 -1.01 -6.20 -0.32
C VAL A 84 -2.47 -6.17 -0.82
N PHE A 85 -3.41 -6.28 0.13
CA PHE A 85 -4.88 -6.17 0.05
C PHE A 85 -5.45 -4.84 -0.41
N LEU A 86 -4.82 -3.76 0.04
CA LEU A 86 -5.47 -2.46 0.14
C LEU A 86 -4.79 -1.46 -0.79
N SER A 87 -5.58 -0.68 -1.50
CA SER A 87 -5.11 0.55 -2.14
C SER A 87 -5.22 1.70 -1.13
N GLY A 88 -4.21 2.59 -1.11
CA GLY A 88 -4.21 3.77 -0.24
C GLY A 88 -3.25 3.66 0.94
N ASN A 89 -3.04 4.77 1.66
CA ASN A 89 -1.85 4.98 2.50
C ASN A 89 -1.88 4.24 3.85
N PHE A 90 -1.76 2.92 3.81
CA PHE A 90 -1.91 2.03 4.96
C PHE A 90 -0.65 1.21 5.27
N GLY A 91 0.52 1.68 4.84
CA GLY A 91 1.79 1.03 5.15
C GLY A 91 2.62 1.71 6.23
N VAL A 92 2.52 3.02 6.34
CA VAL A 92 3.26 3.80 7.33
C VAL A 92 2.33 4.83 7.95
N HIS A 93 2.17 4.77 9.27
CA HIS A 93 1.53 5.82 10.05
C HIS A 93 2.61 6.69 10.69
N ILE A 94 2.51 8.00 10.49
CA ILE A 94 3.45 8.97 11.04
C ILE A 94 2.64 9.92 11.91
N VAL A 95 3.05 10.05 13.18
CA VAL A 95 2.31 10.83 14.19
C VAL A 95 2.32 12.32 13.84
N ASP A 96 3.44 12.80 13.28
CA ASP A 96 3.61 14.19 12.85
C ASP A 96 4.45 14.21 11.56
N ALA A 97 3.92 14.87 10.52
CA ALA A 97 4.50 14.95 9.19
C ALA A 97 5.95 15.46 9.17
N HIS A 98 6.39 16.25 10.16
CA HIS A 98 7.78 16.69 10.27
C HIS A 98 8.77 15.52 10.41
N PHE A 99 8.35 14.38 10.96
CA PHE A 99 9.20 13.19 11.09
C PHE A 99 9.19 12.30 9.83
N ALA A 100 8.39 12.61 8.81
CA ALA A 100 8.27 11.76 7.63
C ALA A 100 9.61 11.50 6.91
N PRO A 101 10.47 12.50 6.64
CA PRO A 101 11.78 12.24 6.03
C PRO A 101 12.65 11.27 6.83
N GLU A 102 12.64 11.37 8.17
CA GLU A 102 13.44 10.52 9.06
C GLU A 102 12.92 9.08 9.06
N VAL A 103 11.59 8.92 9.14
CA VAL A 103 10.93 7.61 9.11
C VAL A 103 11.20 6.90 7.78
N TYR A 104 11.02 7.59 6.64
CA TYR A 104 11.29 6.98 5.33
C TYR A 104 12.78 6.67 5.12
N ARG A 105 13.68 7.55 5.55
CA ARG A 105 15.12 7.27 5.52
C ARG A 105 15.47 6.03 6.35
N ALA A 106 14.91 5.91 7.55
CA ALA A 106 15.11 4.75 8.41
C ALA A 106 14.54 3.48 7.74
N LEU A 107 13.35 3.54 7.15
CA LEU A 107 12.75 2.42 6.41
C LEU A 107 13.65 1.92 5.29
N GLY A 108 14.17 2.79 4.42
CA GLY A 108 14.99 2.33 3.30
C GLY A 108 16.37 1.80 3.73
N HIS A 109 16.86 2.13 4.93
CA HIS A 109 18.02 1.45 5.54
C HIS A 109 17.65 0.11 6.20
N LEU A 110 16.47 0.01 6.82
CA LEU A 110 16.04 -1.17 7.56
C LEU A 110 15.57 -2.30 6.65
N LEU A 111 14.77 -1.99 5.63
CA LEU A 111 14.12 -2.98 4.76
C LEU A 111 15.11 -3.96 4.13
N PRO A 112 16.22 -3.51 3.48
CA PRO A 112 17.20 -4.43 2.90
C PRO A 112 17.83 -5.41 3.92
N ASN A 113 17.92 -4.97 5.18
CA ASN A 113 18.56 -5.68 6.27
C ASN A 113 17.60 -6.54 7.09
N LEU A 114 16.28 -6.47 6.84
CA LEU A 114 15.32 -7.33 7.52
C LEU A 114 15.64 -8.81 7.25
N LYS A 115 15.81 -9.57 8.33
CA LYS A 115 15.96 -11.02 8.26
C LYS A 115 14.61 -11.61 7.86
N THR A 116 14.50 -12.07 6.63
CA THR A 116 13.35 -12.84 6.15
C THR A 116 13.77 -14.29 5.95
N GLN A 117 12.80 -15.19 5.84
CA GLN A 117 13.09 -16.63 5.77
C GLN A 117 13.77 -17.04 4.46
N LYS A 118 13.73 -16.19 3.40
CA LYS A 118 14.27 -16.53 2.08
C LYS A 118 15.38 -15.57 1.61
N LYS A 119 16.28 -16.12 0.77
CA LYS A 119 17.52 -15.44 0.31
C LYS A 119 17.30 -14.33 -0.73
N ALA A 120 16.28 -14.43 -1.56
CA ALA A 120 16.04 -13.48 -2.64
C ALA A 120 14.84 -12.58 -2.31
N LYS A 121 15.10 -11.27 -2.25
CA LYS A 121 14.19 -10.29 -1.67
C LYS A 121 13.92 -9.18 -2.69
N VAL A 122 12.65 -8.94 -2.99
CA VAL A 122 12.22 -7.71 -3.65
C VAL A 122 11.45 -6.90 -2.63
N PHE A 123 11.85 -5.65 -2.45
CA PHE A 123 11.22 -4.73 -1.51
C PHE A 123 10.35 -3.73 -2.24
N PHE A 124 9.11 -3.63 -1.80
CA PHE A 124 8.19 -2.60 -2.26
C PHE A 124 7.83 -1.70 -1.09
N LEU A 125 7.80 -0.40 -1.34
CA LEU A 125 7.07 0.54 -0.50
C LEU A 125 5.93 1.06 -1.35
N LYS A 126 4.70 0.95 -0.83
CA LYS A 126 3.49 1.34 -1.53
C LYS A 126 2.85 2.56 -0.91
N ASP A 127 1.96 3.16 -1.72
CA ASP A 127 1.00 4.21 -1.37
C ASP A 127 1.62 5.55 -0.99
N PHE A 128 2.33 6.12 -1.94
CA PHE A 128 2.75 7.52 -1.90
C PHE A 128 1.76 8.34 -2.71
N ASP A 129 1.10 9.30 -2.06
CA ASP A 129 0.38 10.36 -2.77
C ASP A 129 1.39 11.42 -3.25
N LEU A 130 0.95 12.27 -4.18
CA LEU A 130 1.77 13.36 -4.73
C LEU A 130 2.24 14.34 -3.65
N GLN A 131 1.50 14.50 -2.55
CA GLN A 131 1.87 15.40 -1.45
C GLN A 131 3.01 14.83 -0.59
N LYS A 132 3.14 13.51 -0.50
CA LYS A 132 4.22 12.81 0.23
C LYS A 132 5.47 12.58 -0.61
N GLN A 133 5.40 12.77 -1.93
CA GLN A 133 6.53 12.63 -2.84
C GLN A 133 7.82 13.34 -2.36
N PRO A 134 7.79 14.55 -1.77
CA PRO A 134 8.98 15.20 -1.24
C PRO A 134 9.71 14.37 -0.17
N TYR A 135 8.96 13.71 0.72
CA TYR A 135 9.52 12.93 1.83
C TYR A 135 10.14 11.60 1.37
N VAL A 136 9.61 11.05 0.28
CA VAL A 136 9.91 9.72 -0.23
C VAL A 136 11.11 9.75 -1.18
N SER A 137 11.43 10.92 -1.73
CA SER A 137 12.62 11.17 -2.56
C SER A 137 13.94 10.73 -1.91
N VAL A 138 14.00 10.66 -0.57
CA VAL A 138 15.14 10.15 0.18
C VAL A 138 15.45 8.67 -0.13
N LEU A 139 14.43 7.89 -0.50
CA LEU A 139 14.54 6.47 -0.82
C LEU A 139 15.25 6.23 -2.15
N GLU A 140 15.18 7.17 -3.09
CA GLU A 140 15.87 7.06 -4.39
C GLU A 140 17.38 6.96 -4.20
N ARG A 141 17.92 7.70 -3.22
CA ARG A 141 19.33 7.64 -2.81
C ARG A 141 19.70 6.29 -2.17
N GLN A 142 18.71 5.51 -1.76
CA GLN A 142 18.85 4.18 -1.15
C GLN A 142 18.53 3.04 -2.14
N LYS A 143 18.61 3.31 -3.46
CA LYS A 143 18.39 2.36 -4.56
C LYS A 143 16.95 1.88 -4.72
N PHE A 144 15.98 2.61 -4.16
CA PHE A 144 14.58 2.44 -4.54
C PHE A 144 14.30 3.16 -5.86
N HIS A 145 13.48 2.55 -6.71
CA HIS A 145 13.07 3.14 -7.98
C HIS A 145 11.57 3.40 -7.93
N PRO A 146 11.11 4.65 -8.12
CA PRO A 146 9.69 4.95 -8.14
C PRO A 146 9.05 4.36 -9.40
N PHE A 147 7.80 3.94 -9.28
CA PHE A 147 6.97 3.58 -10.41
C PHE A 147 5.53 4.03 -10.13
N GLU A 148 4.83 4.42 -11.18
CA GLU A 148 3.44 4.82 -11.09
C GLU A 148 2.53 3.58 -11.21
N VAL A 149 1.44 3.63 -10.45
CA VAL A 149 0.34 2.65 -10.48
C VAL A 149 -0.93 3.33 -10.94
N ALA A 150 -1.94 2.53 -11.31
CA ALA A 150 -3.24 3.08 -11.71
C ALA A 150 -3.82 4.01 -10.63
N PRO A 151 -4.50 5.10 -11.04
CA PRO A 151 -5.03 6.07 -10.11
C PRO A 151 -6.11 5.46 -9.21
N ASN A 152 -6.17 5.93 -7.97
CA ASN A 152 -7.27 5.62 -7.06
C ASN A 152 -8.57 6.28 -7.56
N MET A 153 -9.64 5.50 -7.64
CA MET A 153 -10.97 6.03 -7.94
C MET A 153 -11.60 6.59 -6.66
N VAL A 154 -11.45 7.89 -6.45
CA VAL A 154 -12.05 8.60 -5.30
C VAL A 154 -13.35 9.26 -5.76
N LEU A 155 -14.45 8.95 -5.06
CA LEU A 155 -15.74 9.60 -5.25
C LEU A 155 -16.02 10.48 -4.03
N GLU A 156 -16.05 11.80 -4.24
CA GLU A 156 -16.45 12.75 -3.21
C GLU A 156 -17.97 12.73 -3.03
N ILE A 157 -18.43 12.32 -1.84
CA ILE A 157 -19.86 12.30 -1.51
C ILE A 157 -20.28 13.72 -1.12
N ARG A 158 -20.84 14.44 -2.10
CA ARG A 158 -21.26 15.84 -1.97
C ARG A 158 -22.78 16.06 -1.98
N TRP A 159 -23.54 14.99 -2.18
CA TRP A 159 -24.99 15.05 -2.33
C TRP A 159 -25.69 14.87 -0.99
N SER A 160 -26.72 15.66 -0.75
CA SER A 160 -27.59 15.57 0.43
C SER A 160 -28.41 14.30 0.47
N ASP A 161 -28.72 13.74 -0.71
CA ASP A 161 -29.57 12.58 -0.87
C ASP A 161 -29.26 11.83 -2.17
N PHE A 162 -29.85 10.64 -2.29
CA PHE A 162 -29.66 9.76 -3.44
C PHE A 162 -30.22 10.34 -4.75
N LEU A 163 -31.29 11.16 -4.69
CA LEU A 163 -31.88 11.75 -5.89
C LEU A 163 -30.97 12.81 -6.49
N ALA A 164 -30.38 13.66 -5.64
CA ALA A 164 -29.38 14.64 -6.03
C ALA A 164 -28.16 13.97 -6.69
N TYR A 165 -27.66 12.87 -6.10
CA TYR A 165 -26.61 12.05 -6.72
C TYR A 165 -27.02 11.52 -8.10
N LYS A 166 -28.22 10.95 -8.20
CA LYS A 166 -28.75 10.34 -9.43
C LYS A 166 -28.93 11.35 -10.57
N LYS A 167 -29.30 12.60 -10.24
CA LYS A 167 -29.42 13.70 -11.20
C LYS A 167 -28.06 14.09 -11.79
N ASP A 168 -27.02 14.10 -10.97
CA ASP A 168 -25.65 14.45 -11.37
C ASP A 168 -24.96 13.39 -12.25
N LEU A 169 -25.47 12.15 -12.24
CA LEU A 169 -24.96 11.10 -13.13
C LEU A 169 -25.24 11.42 -14.60
N LYS A 170 -24.26 11.09 -15.47
CA LYS A 170 -24.46 11.12 -16.94
C LYS A 170 -25.61 10.19 -17.33
N SER A 171 -26.35 10.55 -18.39
CA SER A 171 -27.57 9.85 -18.83
C SER A 171 -27.40 8.32 -18.94
N LYS A 172 -26.26 7.85 -19.47
CA LYS A 172 -25.94 6.41 -19.55
C LYS A 172 -25.95 5.71 -18.19
N TYR A 173 -25.39 6.32 -17.15
CA TYR A 173 -25.34 5.75 -15.80
C TYR A 173 -26.68 5.90 -15.08
N ARG A 174 -27.40 6.99 -15.32
CA ARG A 174 -28.75 7.21 -14.78
C ARG A 174 -29.75 6.16 -15.26
N ILE A 175 -29.70 5.79 -16.54
CA ILE A 175 -30.52 4.71 -17.11
C ILE A 175 -30.22 3.36 -16.42
N LYS A 176 -28.94 3.07 -16.12
CA LYS A 176 -28.56 1.84 -15.41
C LYS A 176 -29.11 1.80 -13.99
N ILE A 177 -28.97 2.89 -13.23
CA ILE A 177 -29.51 2.98 -11.87
C ILE A 177 -31.04 2.87 -11.87
N ASN A 178 -31.72 3.58 -12.77
CA ASN A 178 -33.18 3.50 -12.88
C ASN A 178 -33.67 2.06 -13.09
N LYS A 179 -32.97 1.29 -13.93
CA LYS A 179 -33.30 -0.12 -14.17
C LYS A 179 -33.05 -1.04 -12.97
N ALA A 180 -32.13 -0.67 -12.08
CA ALA A 180 -31.85 -1.44 -10.87
C ALA A 180 -32.79 -1.08 -9.71
N ASP A 181 -33.36 0.13 -9.73
CA ASP A 181 -34.36 0.63 -8.77
C ASP A 181 -35.80 0.24 -9.14
N SER A 182 -36.02 -0.38 -10.31
CA SER A 182 -37.35 -0.84 -10.81
C SER A 182 -37.51 -2.33 -10.59
#